data_AF-A0A4Q3B2P6-F1
#
_entry.id   AF-A0A4Q3B2P6-F1
#
_cell.length_a   1.000
_cell.length_b   1.000
_cell.length_c   1.000
_cell.angle_alpha   90.00
_cell.angle_beta   90.00
_cell.angle_gamma   90.00
#
_symmetry.space_group_name_H-M   'P 1'
#
loop_
_entity.id
_entity.type
_entity.pdbx_description
1 polymer ?
#
loop_
_entity_poly.entity_id
_entity_poly.type
_entity_poly.pdbx_seq_one_letter_code
_entity_poly.pdbx_strand_id
1 'polypeptide(L)'
;MLIADDILAGIVKGILRRKPGIPVYKSISHRINQSIFNTLHIWKGLFIGPLSIVLSRLSWEIIQTLVGFFTSHFSNLFRDVQAVKYVESVTVLEGGGMGGSVSFGSYILLFPGFPAQVGHYLFMHEFGHSLQSRESGPLYLFKYGVPSLLTDNFAWMEKEANLRSILYFPQHKNALIRDDKTPPAKELNHAKWWEYLLLFLGIGIIIIPYLNTEKAHLRNPKNNN
;
A
#
# COMPACT_ATOMS: atom_id res chain seq x y z
N MET A 1 13.60 7.53 12.97
CA MET A 1 12.72 7.35 14.14
C MET A 1 13.52 6.67 15.23
N LEU A 2 13.50 7.21 16.44
CA LEU A 2 14.30 6.71 17.56
C LEU A 2 13.45 5.85 18.49
N ILE A 3 14.06 4.88 19.16
CA ILE A 3 13.39 4.03 20.17
C ILE A 3 12.73 4.88 21.27
N ALA A 4 13.30 6.06 21.58
CA ALA A 4 12.71 7.01 22.52
C ALA A 4 11.31 7.50 22.09
N ASP A 5 11.10 7.74 20.79
CA ASP A 5 9.82 8.17 20.25
C ASP A 5 8.77 7.06 20.42
N ASP A 6 9.16 5.81 20.18
CA ASP A 6 8.32 4.61 20.36
C ASP A 6 7.92 4.38 21.82
N ILE A 7 8.85 4.62 22.75
CA ILE A 7 8.56 4.54 24.19
C ILE A 7 7.52 5.60 24.57
N LEU A 8 7.74 6.86 24.17
CA LEU A 8 6.83 7.95 24.49
C LEU A 8 5.43 7.71 23.90
N ALA A 9 5.33 7.31 22.63
CA ALA A 9 4.06 6.98 22.00
C ALA A 9 3.39 5.77 22.66
N GLY A 10 4.17 4.75 23.05
CA GLY A 10 3.68 3.60 23.80
C GLY A 10 3.06 4.00 25.14
N ILE A 11 3.69 4.91 25.88
CA ILE A 11 3.15 5.46 27.14
C ILE A 11 1.82 6.18 26.88
N VAL A 12 1.81 7.14 25.95
CA VAL A 12 0.62 7.95 25.63
C VAL A 12 -0.55 7.04 25.20
N LYS A 13 -0.31 6.09 24.29
CA LYS A 13 -1.33 5.13 23.85
C LYS A 13 -1.78 4.19 24.96
N GLY A 14 -0.84 3.73 25.80
CA GLY A 14 -1.12 2.86 26.93
C GLY A 14 -2.05 3.49 27.97
N ILE A 15 -2.00 4.81 28.12
CA ILE A 15 -2.92 5.59 28.98
C ILE A 15 -4.25 5.83 28.25
N LEU A 16 -4.21 6.41 27.05
CA LEU A 16 -5.42 6.89 26.35
C LEU A 16 -6.29 5.78 25.76
N ARG A 17 -5.71 4.65 25.35
CA ARG A 17 -6.40 3.56 24.63
C ARG A 17 -6.48 2.27 25.45
N ARG A 18 -6.40 2.41 26.77
CA ARG A 18 -6.52 1.30 27.71
C ARG A 18 -7.91 0.70 27.66
N LYS A 19 -8.00 -0.64 27.53
CA LYS A 19 -9.29 -1.34 27.64
C LYS A 19 -9.75 -1.38 29.12
N PRO A 20 -11.06 -1.28 29.40
CA PRO A 20 -11.61 -1.45 30.74
C PRO A 20 -11.11 -2.76 31.38
N GLY A 21 -10.85 -2.73 32.69
CA GLY A 21 -10.36 -3.90 33.44
C GLY A 21 -8.86 -4.22 33.31
N ILE A 22 -8.11 -3.55 32.43
CA ILE A 22 -6.65 -3.74 32.32
C ILE A 22 -5.91 -2.70 33.19
N PRO A 23 -4.98 -3.09 34.07
CA PRO A 23 -4.15 -2.13 34.81
C PRO A 23 -3.31 -1.23 33.90
N VAL A 24 -3.16 0.05 34.26
CA VAL A 24 -2.47 1.07 33.44
C VAL A 24 -1.04 0.64 33.09
N TYR A 25 -0.26 0.16 34.06
CA TYR A 25 1.13 -0.27 33.83
C TYR A 25 1.24 -1.41 32.80
N LYS A 26 0.29 -2.35 32.79
CA LYS A 26 0.25 -3.47 31.85
C LYS A 26 -0.12 -3.00 30.44
N SER A 27 -1.01 -2.00 30.36
CA SER A 27 -1.37 -1.36 29.08
C SER A 27 -0.18 -0.59 28.50
N ILE A 28 0.51 0.19 29.32
CA ILE A 28 1.72 0.95 28.93
C ILE A 28 2.82 -0.01 28.46
N SER A 29 3.18 -1.01 29.25
CA SER A 29 4.27 -1.93 28.90
C SER A 29 3.97 -2.69 27.60
N HIS A 30 2.73 -3.13 27.42
CA HIS A 30 2.29 -3.77 26.19
C HIS A 30 2.45 -2.85 24.97
N ARG A 31 2.01 -1.59 25.07
CA ARG A 31 2.07 -0.63 23.94
C ARG A 31 3.49 -0.18 23.63
N ILE A 32 4.36 -0.02 24.64
CA ILE A 32 5.79 0.25 24.42
C ILE A 32 6.43 -0.92 23.65
N ASN A 33 6.26 -2.15 24.14
CA ASN A 33 6.80 -3.33 23.49
C ASN A 33 6.28 -3.44 22.06
N GLN A 34 4.98 -3.27 21.85
CA GLN A 34 4.37 -3.28 20.52
C GLN A 34 4.99 -2.23 19.58
N SER A 35 5.14 -0.98 20.02
CA SER A 35 5.74 0.09 19.19
C SER A 35 7.17 -0.25 18.80
N ILE A 36 7.99 -0.71 19.76
CA ILE A 36 9.39 -1.08 19.52
C ILE A 36 9.47 -2.28 18.56
N PHE A 37 8.68 -3.34 18.79
CA PHE A 37 8.64 -4.50 17.91
C PHE A 37 8.22 -4.11 16.49
N ASN A 38 7.15 -3.31 16.36
CA ASN A 38 6.73 -2.81 15.06
C ASN A 38 7.85 -2.02 14.36
N THR A 39 8.56 -1.14 15.06
CA THR A 39 9.71 -0.41 14.52
C THR A 39 10.80 -1.34 14.01
N LEU A 40 11.19 -2.35 14.79
CA LEU A 40 12.18 -3.35 14.36
C LEU A 40 11.71 -4.11 13.12
N HIS A 41 10.42 -4.45 13.06
CA HIS A 41 9.84 -5.13 11.92
C HIS A 41 9.75 -4.23 10.67
N ILE A 42 9.47 -2.94 10.82
CA ILE A 42 9.51 -1.97 9.71
C ILE A 42 10.92 -1.92 9.13
N TRP A 43 11.96 -1.83 9.96
CA TRP A 43 13.36 -1.89 9.53
C TRP A 43 13.72 -3.20 8.84
N LYS A 44 13.39 -4.33 9.46
CA LYS A 44 13.63 -5.66 8.88
C LYS A 44 12.92 -5.82 7.53
N GLY A 45 11.77 -5.16 7.35
CA GLY A 45 11.02 -5.10 6.10
C GLY A 45 11.83 -4.69 4.86
N LEU A 46 12.85 -3.84 5.02
CA LEU A 46 13.75 -3.45 3.94
C LEU A 46 14.53 -4.63 3.35
N PHE A 47 14.71 -5.71 4.12
CA PHE A 47 15.56 -6.85 3.79
C PHE A 47 14.78 -8.16 3.66
N ILE A 48 13.45 -8.12 3.67
CA ILE A 48 12.64 -9.32 3.45
C ILE A 48 12.58 -9.67 1.96
N GLY A 49 12.74 -10.96 1.67
CA GLY A 49 12.57 -11.55 0.35
C GLY A 49 13.88 -12.04 -0.27
N PRO A 50 13.82 -12.61 -1.48
CA PRO A 50 15.00 -12.93 -2.27
C PRO A 50 15.88 -11.70 -2.52
N LEU A 51 17.19 -11.92 -2.70
CA LEU A 51 18.16 -10.84 -2.92
C LEU A 51 17.78 -9.90 -4.07
N SER A 52 17.23 -10.43 -5.16
CA SER A 52 16.76 -9.62 -6.30
C SER A 52 15.66 -8.64 -5.91
N ILE A 53 14.72 -9.04 -5.04
CA ILE A 53 13.66 -8.16 -4.54
C ILE A 53 14.25 -7.11 -3.60
N VAL A 54 15.18 -7.50 -2.72
CA VAL A 54 15.86 -6.56 -1.82
C VAL A 54 16.65 -5.51 -2.63
N LEU A 55 17.38 -5.92 -3.65
CA LEU A 55 18.11 -5.01 -4.52
C LEU A 55 17.16 -4.09 -5.32
N SER A 56 16.07 -4.62 -5.87
CA SER A 56 15.02 -3.81 -6.52
C SER A 56 14.50 -2.73 -5.57
N ARG A 57 14.12 -3.12 -4.35
CA ARG A 57 13.60 -2.21 -3.32
C ARG A 57 14.56 -1.07 -3.00
N LEU A 58 15.85 -1.38 -2.89
CA LEU A 58 16.91 -0.44 -2.50
C LEU A 58 17.52 0.35 -3.68
N SER A 59 17.07 0.10 -4.92
CA SER A 59 17.57 0.81 -6.10
C SER A 59 16.42 1.28 -7.00
N TRP A 60 15.73 0.36 -7.64
CA TRP A 60 14.65 0.63 -8.59
C TRP A 60 13.41 1.24 -7.92
N GLU A 61 13.04 0.78 -6.74
CA GLU A 61 11.84 1.23 -6.03
C GLU A 61 12.14 2.23 -4.90
N ILE A 62 13.35 2.81 -4.88
CA ILE A 62 13.87 3.50 -3.69
C ILE A 62 13.00 4.68 -3.23
N ILE A 63 12.44 5.45 -4.16
CA ILE A 63 11.65 6.64 -3.83
C ILE A 63 10.41 6.24 -3.02
N GLN A 64 9.59 5.36 -3.56
CA GLN A 64 8.39 4.88 -2.89
C GLN A 64 8.70 3.96 -1.69
N THR A 65 9.85 3.28 -1.69
CA THR A 65 10.31 2.53 -0.50
C THR A 65 10.57 3.47 0.66
N LEU A 66 11.25 4.61 0.43
CA LEU A 66 11.48 5.61 1.47
C LEU A 66 10.17 6.23 1.95
N VAL A 67 9.26 6.58 1.04
CA VAL A 67 7.92 7.08 1.39
C VAL A 67 7.19 6.06 2.27
N GLY A 68 7.18 4.79 1.89
CA GLY A 68 6.55 3.71 2.64
C GLY A 68 7.19 3.48 4.00
N PHE A 69 8.52 3.51 4.07
CA PHE A 69 9.29 3.37 5.30
C PHE A 69 8.97 4.49 6.31
N PHE A 70 9.03 5.74 5.88
CA PHE A 70 8.73 6.89 6.75
C PHE A 70 7.25 6.94 7.13
N THR A 71 6.34 6.66 6.21
CA THR A 71 4.89 6.59 6.51
C THR A 71 4.58 5.47 7.49
N SER A 72 5.25 4.32 7.36
CA SER A 72 5.11 3.19 8.29
C SER A 72 5.55 3.56 9.70
N HIS A 73 6.69 4.25 9.84
CA HIS A 73 7.17 4.76 11.11
C HIS A 73 6.22 5.81 11.70
N PHE A 74 5.78 6.77 10.88
CA PHE A 74 4.80 7.77 11.28
C PHE A 74 3.49 7.11 11.77
N SER A 75 2.98 6.12 11.04
CA SER A 75 1.80 5.37 11.47
C SER A 75 2.05 4.56 12.74
N ASN A 76 3.23 3.97 12.91
CA ASN A 76 3.57 3.29 14.16
C ASN A 76 3.58 4.28 15.35
N LEU A 77 4.02 5.52 15.12
CA LEU A 77 4.04 6.55 16.17
C LEU A 77 2.64 7.07 16.51
N PHE A 78 1.84 7.42 15.50
CA PHE A 78 0.59 8.16 15.72
C PHE A 78 -0.70 7.33 15.61
N ARG A 79 -0.64 6.12 15.01
CA ARG A 79 -1.81 5.25 14.77
C ARG A 79 -1.77 4.00 15.65
N ASP A 80 -2.80 3.17 15.55
CA ASP A 80 -2.87 1.89 16.28
C ASP A 80 -2.35 0.75 15.42
N VAL A 81 -1.05 0.78 15.06
CA VAL A 81 -0.44 -0.35 14.34
C VAL A 81 -0.44 -1.57 15.26
N GLN A 82 -1.28 -2.54 14.91
CA GLN A 82 -1.51 -3.72 15.74
C GLN A 82 -0.40 -4.75 15.57
N ALA A 83 0.06 -4.91 14.33
CA ALA A 83 1.15 -5.81 13.98
C ALA A 83 1.82 -5.38 12.67
N VAL A 84 3.08 -5.76 12.53
CA VAL A 84 3.83 -5.68 11.27
C VAL A 84 4.17 -7.09 10.82
N LYS A 85 3.61 -7.50 9.68
CA LYS A 85 3.75 -8.86 9.12
C LYS A 85 4.49 -8.82 7.80
N TYR A 86 5.00 -9.97 7.39
CA TYR A 86 5.63 -10.15 6.09
C TYR A 86 4.86 -11.17 5.29
N VAL A 87 4.44 -10.78 4.08
CA VAL A 87 3.69 -11.64 3.16
C VAL A 87 4.31 -11.42 1.79
N GLU A 88 4.73 -12.47 1.08
CA GLU A 88 5.18 -12.36 -0.33
C GLU A 88 6.22 -11.25 -0.58
N SER A 89 7.17 -11.10 0.34
CA SER A 89 8.22 -10.07 0.31
C SER A 89 7.73 -8.62 0.40
N VAL A 90 6.51 -8.38 0.89
CA VAL A 90 6.03 -7.07 1.32
C VAL A 90 5.89 -7.01 2.84
N THR A 91 6.02 -5.80 3.39
CA THR A 91 5.86 -5.49 4.81
C THR A 91 4.50 -4.86 5.02
N VAL A 92 3.65 -5.49 5.82
CA VAL A 92 2.25 -5.10 5.98
C VAL A 92 2.00 -4.64 7.41
N LEU A 93 1.50 -3.43 7.57
CA LEU A 93 1.11 -2.82 8.84
C LEU A 93 -0.40 -2.95 9.00
N GLU A 94 -0.84 -3.83 9.89
CA GLU A 94 -2.26 -3.95 10.24
C GLU A 94 -2.68 -2.77 11.14
N GLY A 95 -3.66 -1.98 10.69
CA GLY A 95 -4.11 -0.78 11.40
C GLY A 95 -3.24 0.47 11.19
N GLY A 96 -2.29 0.41 10.24
CA GLY A 96 -1.42 1.55 9.89
C GLY A 96 -2.07 2.59 8.98
N GLY A 97 -3.21 2.27 8.34
CA GLY A 97 -3.87 3.14 7.36
C GLY A 97 -4.40 4.47 7.93
N MET A 98 -4.38 5.51 7.10
CA MET A 98 -4.94 6.85 7.39
C MET A 98 -6.12 7.12 6.45
N GLY A 99 -7.35 6.89 6.92
CA GLY A 99 -8.55 7.09 6.11
C GLY A 99 -8.81 6.03 5.04
N GLY A 100 -7.81 5.19 4.73
CA GLY A 100 -7.89 4.04 3.84
C GLY A 100 -6.66 3.13 3.99
N SER A 101 -6.60 2.09 3.18
CA SER A 101 -5.36 1.32 2.98
C SER A 101 -4.53 1.97 1.88
N VAL A 102 -3.21 1.78 1.91
CA VAL A 102 -2.31 2.31 0.88
C VAL A 102 -1.03 1.49 0.79
N SER A 103 -0.49 1.40 -0.43
CA SER A 103 0.81 0.81 -0.71
C SER A 103 1.83 1.83 -1.20
N PHE A 104 3.01 1.82 -0.58
CA PHE A 104 4.18 2.57 -1.00
C PHE A 104 5.37 1.63 -1.12
N GLY A 105 5.73 1.28 -2.35
CA GLY A 105 6.77 0.28 -2.56
C GLY A 105 6.35 -1.07 -2.01
N SER A 106 7.23 -1.64 -1.19
CA SER A 106 6.98 -2.88 -0.47
C SER A 106 6.27 -2.70 0.87
N TYR A 107 5.90 -1.47 1.26
CA TYR A 107 5.16 -1.22 2.50
C TYR A 107 3.68 -1.06 2.22
N ILE A 108 2.86 -1.87 2.88
CA ILE A 108 1.41 -1.83 2.80
C ILE A 108 0.87 -1.42 4.16
N LEU A 109 0.08 -0.34 4.21
CA LEU A 109 -0.57 0.12 5.41
C LEU A 109 -2.05 -0.21 5.30
N LEU A 110 -2.50 -1.25 6.00
CA LEU A 110 -3.90 -1.67 5.99
C LEU A 110 -4.73 -0.82 6.94
N PHE A 111 -5.97 -0.54 6.52
CA PHE A 111 -6.99 0.05 7.37
C PHE A 111 -7.25 -0.84 8.62
N PRO A 112 -7.58 -0.26 9.79
CA PRO A 112 -7.84 -1.03 10.99
C PRO A 112 -8.91 -2.12 10.81
N GLY A 113 -8.64 -3.32 11.35
CA GLY A 113 -9.55 -4.46 11.29
C GLY A 113 -9.36 -5.37 10.07
N PHE A 114 -8.46 -5.02 9.14
CA PHE A 114 -8.18 -5.83 7.96
C PHE A 114 -6.90 -6.66 8.12
N PRO A 115 -6.95 -7.97 7.79
CA PRO A 115 -5.80 -8.87 7.96
C PRO A 115 -4.82 -8.78 6.79
N ALA A 116 -3.54 -8.90 7.10
CA ALA A 116 -2.47 -9.12 6.12
C ALA A 116 -2.47 -10.59 5.66
N GLN A 117 -3.44 -10.95 4.82
CA GLN A 117 -3.67 -12.33 4.41
C GLN A 117 -4.00 -12.45 2.92
N VAL A 118 -3.31 -13.36 2.23
CA VAL A 118 -3.64 -13.75 0.86
C VAL A 118 -5.06 -14.34 0.83
N GLY A 119 -5.89 -13.88 -0.10
CA GLY A 119 -7.32 -14.21 -0.15
C GLY A 119 -8.23 -13.18 0.52
N HIS A 120 -7.67 -12.22 1.26
CA HIS A 120 -8.42 -11.04 1.67
C HIS A 120 -8.37 -9.97 0.58
N TYR A 121 -9.53 -9.50 0.11
CA TYR A 121 -9.64 -8.60 -1.03
C TYR A 121 -8.78 -7.33 -0.87
N LEU A 122 -8.88 -6.64 0.28
CA LEU A 122 -8.16 -5.40 0.52
C LEU A 122 -6.64 -5.59 0.53
N PHE A 123 -6.14 -6.65 1.17
CA PHE A 123 -4.70 -6.96 1.13
C PHE A 123 -4.26 -7.27 -0.31
N MET A 124 -5.03 -8.07 -1.04
CA MET A 124 -4.70 -8.40 -2.42
C MET A 124 -4.72 -7.17 -3.32
N HIS A 125 -5.67 -6.26 -3.14
CA HIS A 125 -5.74 -5.00 -3.87
C HIS A 125 -4.47 -4.16 -3.63
N GLU A 126 -4.12 -3.91 -2.37
CA GLU A 126 -2.91 -3.18 -2.01
C GLU A 126 -1.63 -3.87 -2.48
N PHE A 127 -1.59 -5.20 -2.45
CA PHE A 127 -0.47 -5.95 -3.01
C PHE A 127 -0.30 -5.70 -4.51
N GLY A 128 -1.39 -5.45 -5.23
CA GLY A 128 -1.39 -5.10 -6.64
C GLY A 128 -0.65 -3.78 -6.89
N HIS A 129 -0.84 -2.80 -6.02
CA HIS A 129 -0.07 -1.56 -6.02
C HIS A 129 1.42 -1.78 -5.70
N SER A 130 1.76 -2.70 -4.79
CA SER A 130 3.17 -3.09 -4.60
C SER A 130 3.78 -3.72 -5.87
N LEU A 131 3.01 -4.48 -6.64
CA LEU A 131 3.45 -5.02 -7.93
C LEU A 131 3.63 -3.92 -8.99
N GLN A 132 2.72 -2.92 -9.04
CA GLN A 132 2.89 -1.74 -9.89
C GLN A 132 4.16 -0.98 -9.54
N SER A 133 4.45 -0.81 -8.24
CA SER A 133 5.71 -0.22 -7.78
C SER A 133 6.91 -0.97 -8.31
N ARG A 134 6.94 -2.29 -8.10
CA ARG A 134 8.09 -3.12 -8.48
C ARG A 134 8.36 -3.11 -9.97
N GLU A 135 7.32 -3.08 -10.78
CA GLU A 135 7.48 -2.99 -12.21
C GLU A 135 7.95 -1.60 -12.65
N SER A 136 7.30 -0.54 -12.17
CA SER A 136 7.47 0.81 -12.72
C SER A 136 8.59 1.62 -12.07
N GLY A 137 9.09 1.22 -10.90
CA GLY A 137 10.20 1.86 -10.22
C GLY A 137 9.90 3.33 -9.91
N PRO A 138 10.76 4.29 -10.30
CA PRO A 138 10.58 5.71 -9.98
C PRO A 138 9.27 6.31 -10.55
N LEU A 139 8.71 5.72 -11.61
CA LEU A 139 7.44 6.18 -12.19
C LEU A 139 6.23 5.89 -11.30
N TYR A 140 6.34 4.95 -10.35
CA TYR A 140 5.21 4.42 -9.59
C TYR A 140 4.33 5.51 -8.99
N LEU A 141 4.93 6.44 -8.25
CA LEU A 141 4.19 7.50 -7.56
C LEU A 141 3.46 8.40 -8.56
N PHE A 142 4.02 8.65 -9.74
CA PHE A 142 3.44 9.58 -10.71
C PHE A 142 2.41 8.94 -11.63
N LYS A 143 2.60 7.65 -11.97
CA LYS A 143 1.72 6.91 -12.88
C LYS A 143 0.57 6.19 -12.16
N TYR A 144 0.83 5.66 -10.96
CA TYR A 144 -0.13 4.84 -10.21
C TYR A 144 -0.44 5.46 -8.86
N GLY A 145 0.54 5.59 -7.96
CA GLY A 145 0.30 5.89 -6.54
C GLY A 145 -0.44 7.21 -6.27
N VAL A 146 0.01 8.34 -6.82
CA VAL A 146 -0.66 9.64 -6.63
C VAL A 146 -2.00 9.68 -7.37
N PRO A 147 -2.12 9.28 -8.65
CA PRO A 147 -3.42 9.17 -9.31
C PRO A 147 -4.44 8.31 -8.54
N SER A 148 -4.02 7.18 -7.98
CA SER A 148 -4.82 6.30 -7.12
C SER A 148 -5.39 7.02 -5.89
N LEU A 149 -4.61 7.92 -5.28
CA LEU A 149 -5.06 8.70 -4.12
C LEU A 149 -5.98 9.88 -4.47
N LEU A 150 -5.90 10.39 -5.70
CA LEU A 150 -6.61 11.60 -6.14
C LEU A 150 -7.87 11.32 -6.96
N THR A 151 -8.02 10.10 -7.48
CA THR A 151 -9.13 9.72 -8.36
C THR A 151 -10.00 8.66 -7.70
N ASP A 152 -11.21 8.47 -8.21
CA ASP A 152 -12.11 7.44 -7.69
C ASP A 152 -11.47 6.05 -7.83
N ASN A 153 -11.78 5.16 -6.87
CA ASN A 153 -11.34 3.76 -6.80
C ASN A 153 -11.66 2.90 -8.06
N PHE A 154 -12.31 3.49 -9.07
CA PHE A 154 -12.67 2.86 -10.35
C PHE A 154 -11.72 3.23 -11.50
N ALA A 155 -10.71 4.06 -11.27
CA ALA A 155 -9.74 4.46 -12.27
C ALA A 155 -8.92 3.26 -12.76
N TRP A 156 -8.31 3.36 -13.96
CA TRP A 156 -7.66 2.21 -14.58
C TRP A 156 -6.50 1.62 -13.75
N MET A 157 -5.84 2.44 -12.94
CA MET A 157 -4.73 2.05 -12.05
C MET A 157 -5.20 1.11 -10.94
N GLU A 158 -6.36 1.38 -10.35
CA GLU A 158 -7.01 0.58 -9.30
C GLU A 158 -7.44 -0.79 -9.82
N LYS A 159 -8.08 -0.78 -11.00
CA LYS A 159 -8.51 -2.00 -11.69
C LYS A 159 -7.31 -2.86 -12.10
N GLU A 160 -6.24 -2.22 -12.54
CA GLU A 160 -5.00 -2.92 -12.89
C GLU A 160 -4.31 -3.50 -11.66
N ALA A 161 -4.31 -2.82 -10.51
CA ALA A 161 -3.80 -3.38 -9.26
C ALA A 161 -4.50 -4.71 -8.94
N ASN A 162 -5.83 -4.75 -9.07
CA ASN A 162 -6.59 -5.99 -8.90
C ASN A 162 -6.22 -7.07 -9.92
N LEU A 163 -6.05 -6.70 -11.20
CA LEU A 163 -5.61 -7.66 -12.22
C LEU A 163 -4.24 -8.25 -11.90
N ARG A 164 -3.26 -7.43 -11.50
CA ARG A 164 -1.90 -7.87 -11.14
C ARG A 164 -1.93 -8.88 -9.99
N SER A 165 -2.73 -8.61 -8.96
CA SER A 165 -2.88 -9.55 -7.84
C SER A 165 -3.64 -10.82 -8.19
N ILE A 166 -4.62 -10.76 -9.10
CA ILE A 166 -5.27 -11.96 -9.64
C ILE A 166 -4.25 -12.83 -10.39
N LEU A 167 -3.39 -12.23 -11.21
CA LEU A 167 -2.37 -12.94 -11.97
C LEU A 167 -1.30 -13.56 -11.04
N TYR A 168 -0.96 -12.87 -9.95
CA TYR A 168 -0.01 -13.37 -8.96
C TYR A 168 -0.61 -14.47 -8.05
N PHE A 169 -1.88 -14.34 -7.66
CA PHE A 169 -2.61 -15.29 -6.81
C PHE A 169 -3.84 -15.87 -7.52
N PRO A 170 -3.68 -16.66 -8.58
CA PRO A 170 -4.80 -17.14 -9.38
C PRO A 170 -5.81 -17.96 -8.57
N GLN A 171 -5.35 -18.69 -7.54
CA GLN A 171 -6.18 -19.48 -6.64
C GLN A 171 -7.08 -18.62 -5.71
N HIS A 172 -6.78 -17.34 -5.56
CA HIS A 172 -7.54 -16.40 -4.71
C HIS A 172 -8.28 -15.32 -5.51
N LYS A 173 -8.37 -15.45 -6.84
CA LYS A 173 -8.98 -14.44 -7.72
C LYS A 173 -10.39 -14.00 -7.29
N ASN A 174 -11.17 -14.92 -6.71
CA ASN A 174 -12.53 -14.64 -6.27
C ASN A 174 -12.61 -13.60 -5.15
N ALA A 175 -11.54 -13.39 -4.38
CA ALA A 175 -11.47 -12.33 -3.38
C ALA A 175 -11.62 -10.95 -4.01
N LEU A 176 -11.03 -10.75 -5.19
CA LEU A 176 -11.07 -9.48 -5.92
C LEU A 176 -12.23 -9.40 -6.91
N ILE A 177 -12.67 -10.52 -7.50
CA ILE A 177 -13.81 -10.52 -8.44
C ILE A 177 -15.13 -10.23 -7.71
N ARG A 178 -15.27 -10.66 -6.46
CA ARG A 178 -16.48 -10.44 -5.66
C ARG A 178 -16.55 -9.04 -5.05
N ASP A 179 -15.45 -8.31 -5.05
CA ASP A 179 -15.44 -6.90 -4.65
C ASP A 179 -16.03 -6.07 -5.81
N ASP A 180 -17.27 -5.64 -5.64
CA ASP A 180 -18.02 -4.89 -6.65
C ASP A 180 -17.50 -3.46 -6.84
N LYS A 181 -16.71 -2.96 -5.87
CA LYS A 181 -16.18 -1.60 -5.85
C LYS A 181 -15.07 -1.37 -6.86
N THR A 182 -14.28 -2.37 -7.22
CA THR A 182 -13.18 -2.18 -8.16
C THR A 182 -12.98 -3.47 -8.98
N PRO A 183 -13.75 -3.69 -10.05
CA PRO A 183 -13.56 -4.88 -10.88
C PRO A 183 -12.16 -4.87 -11.53
N PRO A 184 -11.52 -6.03 -11.75
CA PRO A 184 -10.19 -6.08 -12.34
C PRO A 184 -10.18 -5.54 -13.77
N ALA A 185 -9.04 -4.98 -14.17
CA ALA A 185 -8.81 -4.55 -15.55
C ALA A 185 -8.83 -5.77 -16.49
N LYS A 186 -9.00 -5.49 -17.79
CA LYS A 186 -8.91 -6.53 -18.83
C LYS A 186 -7.47 -6.83 -19.25
N GLU A 187 -6.59 -5.84 -19.11
CA GLU A 187 -5.21 -5.89 -19.54
C GLU A 187 -4.31 -5.06 -18.62
N LEU A 188 -3.01 -5.38 -18.62
CA LEU A 188 -1.99 -4.64 -17.87
C LEU A 188 -1.54 -3.42 -18.67
N ASN A 189 -1.42 -2.27 -18.00
CA ASN A 189 -0.89 -1.05 -18.60
C ASN A 189 0.53 -0.82 -18.08
N HIS A 190 1.47 -1.51 -18.72
CA HIS A 190 2.89 -1.44 -18.39
C HIS A 190 3.47 -0.03 -18.54
N ALA A 191 4.53 0.27 -17.77
CA ALA A 191 5.32 1.48 -17.95
C ALA A 191 6.00 1.48 -19.33
N LYS A 192 5.88 2.60 -20.06
CA LYS A 192 6.49 2.77 -21.38
C LYS A 192 7.78 3.57 -21.25
N TRP A 193 8.79 3.24 -22.05
CA TRP A 193 10.11 3.88 -21.96
C TRP A 193 10.04 5.42 -22.05
N TRP A 194 9.12 5.98 -22.84
CA TRP A 194 8.97 7.41 -23.01
C TRP A 194 8.34 8.10 -21.78
N GLU A 195 7.60 7.38 -20.93
CA GLU A 195 7.08 7.93 -19.69
C GLU A 195 8.24 8.26 -18.73
N TYR A 196 9.28 7.42 -18.69
CA TYR A 196 10.51 7.71 -17.93
C TYR A 196 11.23 8.95 -18.46
N LEU A 197 11.28 9.14 -19.78
CA LEU A 197 11.87 10.34 -20.37
C LEU A 197 11.13 11.60 -19.89
N LEU A 198 9.80 11.57 -19.87
CA LEU A 198 9.00 12.69 -19.34
C LEU A 198 9.29 12.96 -17.86
N LEU A 199 9.42 11.90 -17.04
CA LEU A 199 9.80 12.04 -15.63
C LEU A 199 11.14 12.78 -15.49
N PHE A 200 12.17 12.34 -16.23
CA PHE A 200 13.50 12.92 -16.16
C PHE A 200 13.58 14.35 -16.70
N LEU A 201 12.74 14.69 -17.67
CA LEU A 201 12.62 16.06 -18.18
C LEU A 201 11.80 16.98 -17.26
N GLY A 202 11.26 16.45 -16.15
CA GLY A 202 10.43 17.21 -15.22
C GLY A 202 9.08 17.61 -15.80
N ILE A 203 8.67 16.99 -16.92
CA ILE A 203 7.36 17.22 -17.52
C ILE A 203 6.38 16.38 -16.70
N GLY A 204 5.54 17.05 -15.90
CA GLY A 204 4.61 16.38 -15.00
C GLY A 204 3.81 15.28 -15.70
N ILE A 205 3.95 14.04 -15.22
CA ILE A 205 3.27 12.84 -15.76
C ILE A 205 1.77 12.79 -15.34
N ILE A 206 1.26 13.86 -14.73
CA ILE A 206 -0.16 14.01 -14.36
C ILE A 206 -1.04 14.26 -15.60
N ILE A 207 -0.73 13.66 -16.75
CA ILE A 207 -1.44 13.85 -18.03
C ILE A 207 -1.79 12.48 -18.63
N ILE A 208 -2.41 11.59 -17.87
CA ILE A 208 -3.04 10.40 -18.46
C ILE A 208 -4.43 10.06 -17.87
N PRO A 209 -4.78 10.36 -16.60
CA PRO A 209 -6.12 10.04 -16.11
C PRO A 209 -7.24 10.69 -16.93
N TYR A 210 -6.99 11.87 -17.51
CA TYR A 210 -7.97 12.63 -18.29
C TYR A 210 -8.19 12.13 -19.73
N LEU A 211 -7.21 11.49 -20.36
CA LEU A 211 -7.30 11.10 -21.78
C LEU A 211 -8.04 9.77 -22.01
N ASN A 212 -8.27 8.98 -20.94
CA ASN A 212 -8.93 7.67 -21.02
C ASN A 212 -10.32 7.64 -20.39
N THR A 213 -10.68 8.58 -19.51
CA THR A 213 -12.04 8.70 -18.97
C THR A 213 -13.05 9.22 -20.00
N GLU A 214 -12.65 10.11 -20.92
CA GLU A 214 -13.53 10.55 -22.02
C GLU A 214 -13.91 9.41 -22.97
N LYS A 215 -13.00 8.45 -23.21
CA LYS A 215 -13.30 7.30 -24.08
C LYS A 215 -14.25 6.29 -23.45
N ALA A 216 -14.36 6.26 -22.11
CA ALA A 216 -15.28 5.39 -21.40
C ALA A 216 -16.71 5.94 -21.36
N HIS A 217 -16.89 7.27 -21.30
CA HIS A 217 -18.20 7.90 -21.37
C HIS A 217 -18.80 7.95 -22.79
N LEU A 218 -17.97 7.88 -23.83
CA LEU A 218 -18.44 7.88 -25.23
C LEU A 218 -18.77 6.48 -25.80
N ARG A 219 -18.70 5.41 -24.98
CA ARG A 219 -19.02 4.03 -25.41
C ARG A 219 -20.22 3.42 -24.70
N ASN A 220 -21.25 4.21 -24.43
CA ASN A 220 -22.58 3.67 -24.16
C ASN A 220 -23.59 4.05 -25.27
N PRO A 221 -23.61 3.36 -26.42
CA PRO A 221 -24.77 3.37 -27.29
C PRO A 221 -25.73 2.27 -26.81
N LYS A 222 -26.49 2.56 -25.74
CA LYS A 222 -27.75 1.88 -25.48
C LYS A 222 -28.84 2.91 -25.31
N ASN A 223 -29.42 3.30 -26.43
CA ASN A 223 -30.87 3.38 -26.65
C ASN A 223 -31.12 3.92 -28.06
N ASN A 224 -31.44 3.01 -28.99
CA ASN A 224 -32.38 3.20 -30.09
C ASN A 224 -32.55 1.85 -30.80
N ASN A 225 -33.53 1.09 -30.30
CA ASN A 225 -34.49 0.22 -30.99
C ASN A 225 -35.02 -0.84 -30.02
#